data_AF-A0A5N0YKH0-F1
#
_entry.id   AF-A0A5N0YKH0-F1
#
_cell.length_a   1.000
_cell.length_b   1.000
_cell.length_c   1.000
_cell.angle_alpha   90.00
_cell.angle_beta   90.00
_cell.angle_gamma   90.00
#
_symmetry.space_group_name_H-M   'P 1'
#
loop_
_entity.id
_entity.type
_entity.pdbx_description
1 polymer ?
#
loop_
_entity_poly.entity_id
_entity_poly.type
_entity_poly.pdbx_seq_one_letter_code
_entity_poly.pdbx_strand_id
1 'polypeptide(L)'
;MKKEEFYDILDKNPELLREYLQDNLLTKDEAPIYTQQTQASFDTTAKLNSVVRPFFSKQKNGRTTFKLYLKSEMIEYGKTRRRMHKKEDCK
;
A
#
# COMPACT_ATOMS: atom_id res chain seq x y z
N MET A 1 -5.28 4.03 -22.69
CA MET A 1 -4.73 2.68 -22.89
C MET A 1 -5.82 1.69 -22.56
N LYS A 2 -6.09 0.73 -23.45
CA LYS A 2 -7.06 -0.35 -23.17
C LYS A 2 -6.45 -1.37 -22.22
N LYS A 3 -7.30 -2.15 -21.53
CA LYS A 3 -6.85 -3.12 -20.52
C LYS A 3 -5.99 -4.21 -21.15
N GLU A 4 -6.38 -4.67 -22.34
CA GLU A 4 -5.72 -5.72 -23.10
C GLU A 4 -4.34 -5.28 -23.58
N GLU A 5 -4.23 -4.04 -24.06
CA GLU A 5 -2.95 -3.42 -24.46
C GLU A 5 -2.00 -3.31 -23.27
N PHE A 6 -2.50 -2.92 -22.11
CA PHE A 6 -1.68 -2.85 -20.89
C PHE A 6 -1.18 -4.23 -20.46
N TYR A 7 -2.03 -5.25 -20.52
CA TYR A 7 -1.66 -6.60 -20.13
C TYR A 7 -0.62 -7.19 -21.09
N ASP A 8 -0.77 -6.96 -22.39
CA ASP A 8 0.24 -7.35 -23.38
C ASP A 8 1.61 -6.69 -23.11
N ILE A 9 1.63 -5.42 -22.67
CA ILE A 9 2.88 -4.76 -22.24
C ILE A 9 3.49 -5.45 -21.03
N LEU A 10 2.68 -5.80 -20.03
CA LEU A 10 3.16 -6.49 -18.83
C LEU A 10 3.72 -7.88 -19.16
N ASP A 11 3.01 -8.65 -19.97
CA ASP A 11 3.39 -10.02 -20.36
C ASP A 11 4.67 -10.03 -21.21
N LYS A 12 4.90 -8.98 -22.01
CA LYS A 12 6.13 -8.80 -22.80
C LYS A 12 7.33 -8.34 -21.98
N ASN A 13 7.13 -7.82 -20.77
CA ASN A 13 8.18 -7.24 -19.93
C ASN A 13 8.14 -7.79 -18.49
N PRO A 14 8.22 -9.11 -18.29
CA PRO A 14 8.00 -9.72 -16.98
C PRO A 14 9.07 -9.34 -15.95
N GLU A 15 10.32 -9.12 -16.37
CA GLU A 15 11.40 -8.72 -15.46
C GLU A 15 11.21 -7.30 -14.93
N LEU A 16 10.82 -6.35 -15.78
CA LEU A 16 10.50 -4.98 -15.37
C LEU A 16 9.31 -4.96 -14.42
N LEU A 17 8.30 -5.80 -14.68
CA LEU A 17 7.17 -5.97 -13.78
C LEU A 17 7.63 -6.53 -12.43
N ARG A 18 8.49 -7.56 -12.42
CA ARG A 18 9.02 -8.17 -11.20
C ARG A 18 9.78 -7.15 -10.36
N GLU A 19 10.70 -6.41 -10.97
CA GLU A 19 11.48 -5.35 -10.31
C GLU A 19 10.57 -4.27 -9.73
N TYR A 20 9.61 -3.79 -10.53
CA TYR A 20 8.65 -2.78 -10.07
C TYR A 20 7.86 -3.27 -8.85
N LEU A 21 7.33 -4.50 -8.89
CA LEU A 21 6.56 -5.06 -7.78
C LEU A 21 7.44 -5.25 -6.54
N GLN A 22 8.69 -5.68 -6.70
CA GLN A 22 9.63 -5.86 -5.60
C GLN A 22 9.99 -4.54 -4.91
N ASP A 23 10.14 -3.46 -5.67
CA ASP A 23 10.51 -2.14 -5.15
C ASP A 23 9.34 -1.36 -4.54
N ASN A 24 8.12 -1.65 -4.99
CA ASN A 24 6.94 -0.82 -4.71
C ASN A 24 5.85 -1.53 -3.90
N LEU A 25 5.92 -2.85 -3.70
CA LEU A 25 4.99 -3.55 -2.82
C LEU A 25 5.60 -3.76 -1.44
N LEU A 26 4.97 -3.14 -0.45
CA LEU A 26 5.35 -3.20 0.94
C LEU A 26 4.54 -4.27 1.65
N THR A 27 5.21 -5.04 2.49
CA THR A 27 4.56 -5.87 3.50
C THR A 27 3.93 -5.00 4.60
N LYS A 28 3.15 -5.65 5.46
CA LYS A 28 2.53 -5.00 6.62
C LYS A 28 3.56 -4.45 7.62
N ASP A 29 4.77 -4.99 7.64
CA ASP A 29 5.84 -4.59 8.56
C ASP A 29 6.66 -3.42 7.99
N GLU A 30 6.69 -3.26 6.66
CA GLU A 30 7.38 -2.16 5.98
C GLU A 30 6.49 -0.92 5.82
N ALA A 31 5.19 -1.10 5.60
CA ALA A 31 4.25 0.00 5.40
C ALA A 31 4.27 1.09 6.51
N PRO A 32 4.35 0.76 7.81
CA PRO A 32 4.37 1.76 8.89
C PRO A 32 5.56 2.73 8.82
N ILE A 33 6.69 2.31 8.25
CA ILE A 33 7.88 3.15 8.06
C ILE A 33 7.53 4.34 7.17
N TYR A 34 6.76 4.09 6.09
CA TYR A 34 6.38 5.11 5.12
C TYR A 34 5.18 5.95 5.56
N THR A 35 4.30 5.38 6.38
CA THR A 35 3.18 6.13 6.97
C THR A 35 3.56 6.90 8.23
N GLN A 36 4.77 6.68 8.76
CA GLN A 36 5.28 7.24 10.02
C GLN A 36 4.33 6.92 11.19
N GLN A 37 4.06 5.63 11.35
CA GLN A 37 3.23 5.08 12.42
C GLN A 37 4.01 3.99 13.15
N THR A 38 3.62 3.73 14.39
CA THR A 38 3.97 2.46 15.02
C THR A 38 3.22 1.33 14.33
N GLN A 39 3.74 0.10 14.42
CA GLN A 39 3.08 -1.09 13.87
C GLN A 39 1.63 -1.22 14.39
N ALA A 40 1.40 -1.01 15.68
CA ALA A 40 0.07 -1.12 16.29
C ALA A 40 -0.93 -0.08 15.76
N SER A 41 -0.48 1.16 15.55
CA SER A 41 -1.31 2.21 14.98
C SER A 41 -1.65 1.90 13.51
N PHE A 42 -0.66 1.46 12.73
CA PHE A 42 -0.88 1.06 11.34
C PHE A 42 -1.83 -0.14 11.24
N ASP A 43 -1.67 -1.14 12.09
CA ASP A 43 -2.54 -2.32 12.14
C ASP A 43 -4.01 -1.96 12.35
N THR A 44 -4.27 -0.98 13.23
CA THR A 44 -5.63 -0.48 13.46
C THR A 44 -6.17 0.20 12.20
N THR A 45 -5.39 1.06 11.55
CA THR A 45 -5.78 1.70 10.28
C THR A 45 -6.02 0.68 9.16
N ALA A 46 -5.15 -0.33 9.04
CA ALA A 46 -5.22 -1.38 8.03
C ALA A 46 -6.38 -2.35 8.24
N LYS A 47 -6.90 -2.48 9.48
CA LYS A 47 -8.12 -3.25 9.78
C LYS A 47 -9.38 -2.52 9.30
N LEU A 48 -9.38 -1.19 9.37
CA LEU A 48 -10.55 -0.39 8.99
C LEU A 48 -10.83 -0.42 7.48
N ASN A 49 -9.84 -0.77 6.62
CA ASN A 49 -9.94 -0.93 5.16
C ASN A 49 -10.53 0.28 4.37
N SER A 50 -10.96 1.34 5.05
CA SER A 50 -11.52 2.56 4.47
C SER A 50 -10.44 3.59 4.18
N VAL A 51 -9.34 3.54 4.92
CA VAL A 51 -8.26 4.55 4.88
C VAL A 51 -7.01 4.02 4.16
N VAL A 52 -6.65 2.76 4.42
CA VAL A 52 -5.52 2.08 3.78
C VAL A 52 -6.04 0.75 3.24
N ARG A 53 -5.99 0.59 1.91
CA ARG A 53 -6.40 -0.64 1.23
C ARG A 53 -5.17 -1.39 0.73
N PRO A 54 -5.13 -2.73 0.86
CA PRO A 54 -4.05 -3.50 0.27
C PRO A 54 -4.17 -3.46 -1.26
N PHE A 55 -3.04 -3.22 -1.93
CA PHE A 55 -2.91 -3.33 -3.38
C PHE A 55 -3.12 -4.77 -3.85
N PHE A 56 -2.61 -5.72 -3.06
CA PHE A 56 -2.79 -7.13 -3.30
C PHE A 56 -3.16 -7.83 -2.00
N SER A 57 -4.15 -8.72 -2.05
CA SER A 57 -4.48 -9.59 -0.93
C SER A 57 -4.85 -10.98 -1.43
N LYS A 58 -4.35 -12.01 -0.75
CA LYS A 58 -4.69 -13.41 -1.04
C LYS A 58 -5.25 -14.07 0.20
N GLN A 59 -6.37 -14.75 0.02
CA GLN A 59 -7.01 -15.55 1.05
C GLN A 59 -6.64 -17.02 0.88
N LYS A 60 -6.42 -17.72 1.99
CA LYS A 60 -6.29 -19.17 2.06
C LYS A 60 -7.28 -19.67 3.10
N ASN A 61 -8.15 -20.60 2.72
CA ASN A 61 -9.17 -21.20 3.60
C ASN A 61 -10.04 -20.14 4.31
N GLY A 62 -10.48 -19.12 3.59
CA GLY A 62 -11.32 -18.03 4.13
C GLY A 62 -10.60 -17.06 5.07
N ARG A 63 -9.30 -17.23 5.33
CA ARG A 63 -8.48 -16.29 6.10
C ARG A 63 -7.53 -15.54 5.18
N THR A 64 -7.50 -14.21 5.30
CA THR A 64 -6.51 -13.40 4.57
C THR A 64 -5.13 -13.73 5.11
N THR A 65 -4.29 -14.32 4.27
CA THR A 65 -2.97 -14.82 4.68
C THR A 65 -1.88 -13.81 4.38
N PHE A 66 -2.09 -12.97 3.36
CA PHE A 66 -1.06 -12.08 2.86
C PHE A 66 -1.69 -10.80 2.29
N LYS A 67 -1.12 -9.65 2.68
CA LYS A 67 -1.49 -8.33 2.18
C LYS A 67 -0.22 -7.59 1.80
N LEU A 68 -0.24 -6.96 0.61
CA LEU A 68 0.78 -6.03 0.17
C LEU A 68 0.16 -4.66 -0.08
N TYR A 69 0.93 -3.62 0.15
CA TYR A 69 0.53 -2.22 0.07
C TYR A 69 1.39 -1.50 -0.96
N LEU A 70 0.79 -0.64 -1.77
CA LEU A 70 1.56 0.13 -2.73
C LEU A 70 2.31 1.25 -1.99
N LYS A 71 3.63 1.31 -2.18
CA LYS A 71 4.53 2.27 -1.52
C LYS A 71 4.12 3.72 -1.74
N SER A 72 3.71 4.07 -2.96
CA SER A 72 3.25 5.41 -3.31
C SER A 72 2.03 5.84 -2.49
N GLU A 73 1.05 4.95 -2.31
CA GLU A 73 -0.14 5.21 -1.50
C GLU A 73 0.22 5.38 -0.01
N MET A 74 1.16 4.58 0.50
CA MET A 74 1.59 4.69 1.91
C MET A 74 2.31 6.01 2.18
N ILE A 75 3.15 6.45 1.24
CA ILE A 75 3.82 7.76 1.30
C ILE A 75 2.80 8.90 1.26
N GLU A 76 1.81 8.83 0.37
CA GLU A 76 0.76 9.83 0.25
C GLU A 76 -0.08 9.90 1.53
N TYR A 77 -0.49 8.74 2.05
CA TYR A 77 -1.23 8.67 3.31
C TYR A 77 -0.45 9.30 4.46
N GLY A 78 0.83 8.96 4.63
CA GLY A 78 1.70 9.54 5.65
C GLY A 78 1.89 11.06 5.51
N LYS A 79 1.87 11.59 4.27
CA LYS A 79 1.89 13.05 4.02
C LYS A 79 0.58 13.71 4.44
N THR A 80 -0.56 13.15 4.03
CA THR A 80 -1.90 13.70 4.31
C THR A 80 -2.18 13.72 5.80
N ARG A 81 -1.86 12.66 6.53
CA ARG A 81 -2.05 12.58 7.99
C ARG A 81 -1.27 13.68 8.73
N ARG A 82 -0.01 13.92 8.34
CA ARG A 82 0.82 14.99 8.94
C ARG A 82 0.28 16.39 8.67
N ARG A 83 -0.29 16.63 7.48
CA ARG A 83 -0.95 17.90 7.16
C ARG A 83 -2.17 18.15 8.02
N MET A 84 -2.92 17.10 8.38
CA MET A 84 -4.07 17.20 9.29
C MET A 84 -3.62 17.56 10.71
N HIS A 85 -2.64 16.83 11.28
CA HIS A 85 -2.12 17.13 12.62
C HIS A 85 -1.55 18.56 12.72
N LYS A 86 -0.77 19.01 11.72
CA LYS A 86 -0.25 20.39 11.70
C LYS A 86 -1.32 21.48 11.65
N LYS A 87 -2.52 21.18 11.13
CA LYS A 87 -3.63 22.14 11.09
C LYS A 87 -4.39 22.20 12.42
N GLU A 88 -4.38 21.10 13.19
CA GLU A 88 -5.01 21.05 14.52
C GLU A 88 -4.16 21.78 15.56
N ASP A 89 -2.82 21.74 15.45
CA ASP A 89 -1.90 22.45 16.36
C ASP A 89 -1.85 23.99 16.18
N CYS A 90 -2.52 24.54 15.15
CA CYS A 90 -2.57 25.99 14.87
C CYS A 90 -3.94 26.62 15.19
N LYS A 91 -4.80 25.93 15.92
CA LYS A 91 -6.06 26.45 16.47
C LYS A 91 -5.97 26.59 17.98
#